data_AF-A0AAN8VAD2-F1
#
_entry.id   AF-A0AAN8VAD2-F1
#
_cell.length_a   1.000
_cell.length_b   1.000
_cell.length_c   1.000
_cell.angle_alpha   90.00
_cell.angle_beta   90.00
_cell.angle_gamma   90.00
#
_symmetry.space_group_name_H-M   'P 1'
#
loop_
_entity.id
_entity.type
_entity.pdbx_description
1 polymer ?
#
loop_
_entity_poly.entity_id
_entity_poly.type
_entity_poly.pdbx_seq_one_letter_code
_entity_poly.pdbx_strand_id
1 'polypeptide(L)'
;MVNEGRLNKDELDSFNIPVYSPSASEFRLLVQHNACFSIARLEEMRYEPVPSISPQSIRAGFEAILSKNFGNEIVDEVFRRYAEKVEGRSFIRDEEGIACQLFILLKRD
;
A
#
# COMPACT_ATOMS: atom_id res chain seq x y z
N MET A 1 15.34 1.63 -14.68
CA MET A 1 14.63 2.76 -15.34
C MET A 1 15.37 4.08 -15.18
N VAL A 2 15.60 4.62 -13.96
CA VAL A 2 16.47 5.81 -13.78
C VAL A 2 17.89 5.56 -14.29
N ASN A 3 18.52 4.44 -13.89
CA ASN A 3 19.86 4.04 -14.35
C ASN A 3 19.97 3.82 -15.87
N GLU A 4 18.84 3.71 -16.57
CA GLU A 4 18.78 3.54 -18.03
C GLU A 4 18.39 4.84 -18.75
N GLY A 5 18.28 5.97 -18.01
CA GLY A 5 17.85 7.25 -18.56
C GLY A 5 16.37 7.31 -18.97
N ARG A 6 15.54 6.34 -18.54
CA ARG A 6 14.10 6.27 -18.89
C ARG A 6 13.19 7.02 -17.92
N LEU A 7 13.71 7.42 -16.77
CA LEU A 7 13.02 8.21 -15.75
C LEU A 7 14.00 9.23 -15.20
N ASN A 8 13.51 10.45 -14.95
CA ASN A 8 14.28 11.46 -14.25
C ASN A 8 14.43 11.08 -12.76
N LYS A 9 15.63 11.26 -12.22
CA LYS A 9 15.91 10.93 -10.82
C LYS A 9 15.18 11.87 -9.85
N ASP A 10 15.18 13.17 -10.11
CA ASP A 10 14.56 14.17 -9.24
C ASP A 10 13.02 14.00 -9.21
N GLU A 11 12.42 13.63 -10.35
CA GLU A 11 11.00 13.26 -10.41
C GLU A 11 10.69 12.05 -9.53
N LEU A 12 11.51 10.99 -9.62
CA LEU A 12 11.36 9.81 -8.77
C LEU A 12 11.56 10.15 -7.29
N ASP A 13 12.59 10.91 -6.95
CA ASP A 13 12.94 11.27 -5.57
C ASP A 13 11.87 12.18 -4.93
N SER A 14 11.15 12.97 -5.74
CA SER A 14 10.02 13.80 -5.28
C SER A 14 8.69 13.03 -5.15
N PHE A 15 8.56 11.91 -5.85
CA PHE A 15 7.32 11.13 -5.89
C PHE A 15 7.13 10.29 -4.63
N ASN A 16 5.94 10.40 -4.03
CA ASN A 16 5.54 9.61 -2.87
C ASN A 16 4.23 8.86 -3.17
N ILE A 17 4.11 7.65 -2.64
CA ILE A 17 2.87 6.88 -2.73
C ILE A 17 1.86 7.44 -1.71
N PRO A 18 0.66 7.89 -2.12
CA PRO A 18 -0.31 8.50 -1.23
C PRO A 18 -1.12 7.44 -0.46
N VAL A 19 -0.43 6.50 0.18
CA VAL A 19 -1.03 5.43 0.98
C VAL A 19 -0.42 5.45 2.37
N TYR A 20 -1.28 5.50 3.38
CA TYR A 20 -0.89 5.39 4.78
C TYR A 20 -1.69 4.27 5.44
N SER A 21 -0.99 3.38 6.15
CA SER A 21 -1.59 2.27 6.87
C SER A 21 -1.39 2.49 8.37
N PRO A 22 -2.41 2.97 9.11
CA PRO A 22 -2.27 3.23 10.54
C PRO A 22 -2.19 1.92 11.33
N SER A 23 -1.55 1.99 12.49
CA SER A 23 -1.66 0.98 13.55
C SER A 23 -3.01 1.09 14.28
N ALA A 24 -3.42 0.01 14.96
CA ALA A 24 -4.60 0.03 15.81
C ALA A 24 -4.50 1.13 16.90
N SER A 25 -3.30 1.36 17.43
CA SER A 25 -3.03 2.39 18.44
C SER A 25 -3.23 3.80 17.89
N GLU A 26 -2.69 4.11 16.71
CA GLU A 26 -2.90 5.40 16.05
C GLU A 26 -4.38 5.65 15.77
N PHE A 27 -5.10 4.63 15.29
CA PHE A 27 -6.53 4.75 15.02
C PHE A 27 -7.34 5.02 16.30
N ARG A 28 -7.02 4.35 17.42
CA ARG A 28 -7.67 4.61 18.71
C ARG A 28 -7.53 6.06 19.16
N LEU A 29 -6.31 6.60 19.05
CA LEU A 29 -6.04 7.99 19.42
C LEU A 29 -6.86 8.98 18.57
N LEU A 30 -6.99 8.72 17.26
CA LEU A 30 -7.78 9.55 16.36
C LEU A 30 -9.27 9.57 16.72
N VAL A 31 -9.84 8.41 17.08
CA VAL A 31 -11.25 8.34 17.50
C VAL A 31 -11.47 9.07 18.82
N GLN A 32 -10.57 8.90 19.79
CA GLN A 32 -10.64 9.60 21.07
C GLN A 32 -10.58 11.12 20.89
N HIS A 33 -9.71 11.61 20.00
CA HIS A 33 -9.62 13.03 19.69
C HIS A 33 -10.86 13.55 18.96
N ASN A 34 -11.49 12.73 18.09
CA ASN A 34 -12.70 13.11 17.38
C ASN A 34 -13.93 13.28 18.29
N ALA A 35 -14.02 12.53 19.39
CA ALA A 35 -15.06 12.61 20.43
C ALA A 35 -16.53 12.46 19.97
N CYS A 36 -16.78 12.11 18.70
CA CYS A 36 -18.13 11.87 18.16
C CYS A 36 -18.51 10.38 18.10
N PHE A 37 -17.56 9.49 18.38
CA PHE A 37 -17.75 8.05 18.26
C PHE A 37 -17.09 7.31 19.42
N SER A 38 -17.74 6.23 19.84
CA SER A 38 -17.18 5.19 20.67
C SER A 38 -16.77 3.97 19.83
N ILE A 39 -15.64 3.34 20.20
CA ILE A 39 -15.16 2.12 19.53
C ILE A 39 -15.92 0.92 20.10
N ALA A 40 -16.75 0.27 19.28
CA ALA A 40 -17.45 -0.95 19.65
C ALA A 40 -16.60 -2.20 19.40
N ARG A 41 -15.78 -2.20 18.34
CA ARG A 41 -14.85 -3.29 18.00
C ARG A 41 -13.66 -2.75 17.21
N LEU A 42 -12.46 -3.22 17.52
CA LEU A 42 -11.23 -2.94 16.77
C LEU A 42 -10.36 -4.19 16.76
N GLU A 43 -10.06 -4.74 15.59
CA GLU A 43 -9.32 -5.98 15.45
C GLU A 43 -8.25 -5.89 14.36
N GLU A 44 -7.08 -6.44 14.66
CA GLU A 44 -6.02 -6.69 13.68
C GLU A 44 -6.22 -8.07 13.07
N MET A 45 -6.67 -8.10 11.83
CA MET A 45 -6.83 -9.32 11.05
C MET A 45 -5.50 -9.66 10.37
N ARG A 46 -4.88 -10.74 10.85
CA ARG A 46 -3.72 -11.37 10.23
C ARG A 46 -4.21 -12.50 9.34
N TYR A 47 -3.89 -12.45 8.05
CA TYR A 47 -4.26 -13.50 7.12
C TYR A 47 -3.22 -14.62 7.14
N GLU A 48 -3.67 -15.85 7.39
CA GLU A 48 -2.86 -17.08 7.31
C GLU A 48 -3.63 -18.10 6.45
N PRO A 49 -3.13 -18.46 5.24
CA PRO A 49 -1.94 -17.93 4.59
C PRO A 49 -2.17 -16.50 4.11
N VAL A 50 -1.10 -15.71 4.07
CA VAL A 50 -1.19 -14.36 3.53
C VAL A 50 -1.54 -14.44 2.04
N PRO A 51 -2.60 -13.77 1.55
CA PRO A 51 -2.92 -13.75 0.14
C PRO A 51 -1.73 -13.15 -0.63
N SER A 52 -1.19 -13.90 -1.58
CA SER A 52 -0.21 -13.34 -2.51
C SER A 52 -0.88 -12.21 -3.28
N ILE A 53 -0.44 -10.96 -3.07
CA ILE A 53 -0.93 -9.84 -3.87
C ILE A 53 -0.29 -9.98 -5.24
N SER A 54 -1.09 -10.27 -6.26
CA SER A 54 -0.57 -10.43 -7.61
C SER A 54 -0.01 -9.11 -8.16
N PRO A 55 0.98 -9.15 -9.05
CA PRO A 55 1.42 -7.96 -9.80
C PRO A 55 0.26 -7.20 -10.47
N GLN A 56 -0.76 -7.92 -10.93
CA GLN A 56 -1.97 -7.37 -11.53
C GLN A 56 -2.82 -6.61 -10.51
N SER A 57 -2.93 -7.11 -9.27
CA SER A 57 -3.64 -6.42 -8.18
C SER A 57 -2.94 -5.11 -7.79
N ILE A 58 -1.60 -5.13 -7.75
CA ILE A 58 -0.81 -3.91 -7.52
C ILE A 58 -0.99 -2.94 -8.68
N ARG A 59 -0.95 -3.42 -9.92
CA ARG A 59 -1.23 -2.61 -11.11
C ARG A 59 -2.58 -1.93 -11.04
N ALA A 60 -3.64 -2.69 -10.76
CA ALA A 60 -4.99 -2.14 -10.61
C ALA A 60 -5.09 -1.04 -9.53
N GLY A 61 -4.33 -1.16 -8.43
CA GLY A 61 -4.32 -0.18 -7.35
C GLY A 61 -3.46 1.07 -7.61
N PHE A 62 -2.37 0.96 -8.36
CA PHE A 62 -1.35 2.02 -8.45
C PHE A 62 -1.14 2.61 -9.86
N GLU A 63 -1.65 1.97 -10.92
CA GLU A 63 -1.42 2.42 -12.29
C GLU A 63 -1.82 3.87 -12.52
N ALA A 64 -3.01 4.28 -12.07
CA ALA A 64 -3.48 5.66 -12.24
C ALA A 64 -2.58 6.69 -11.52
N ILE A 65 -1.96 6.31 -10.41
CA ILE A 65 -1.05 7.19 -9.65
C ILE A 65 0.28 7.31 -10.40
N LEU A 66 0.81 6.18 -10.88
CA LEU A 66 2.08 6.16 -11.63
C LEU A 66 1.94 6.86 -12.97
N SER A 67 0.87 6.59 -13.72
CA SER A 67 0.64 7.21 -15.04
C SER A 67 0.43 8.72 -14.94
N LYS A 68 -0.23 9.19 -13.87
CA LYS A 68 -0.42 10.62 -13.62
C LYS A 68 0.90 11.36 -13.38
N ASN A 69 1.88 10.73 -12.74
CA ASN A 69 3.14 11.39 -12.38
C ASN A 69 4.26 11.16 -13.40
N PHE A 70 4.30 10.00 -14.04
CA PHE A 70 5.41 9.59 -14.90
C PHE A 70 5.02 9.35 -16.37
N GLY A 71 3.76 9.59 -16.73
CA GLY A 71 3.26 9.31 -18.08
C GLY A 71 2.83 7.86 -18.29
N ASN A 72 2.06 7.61 -19.35
CA ASN A 72 1.53 6.28 -19.67
C ASN A 72 2.59 5.36 -20.30
N GLU A 73 3.59 5.96 -20.95
CA GLU A 73 4.65 5.30 -21.71
C GLU A 73 5.56 4.39 -20.86
N ILE A 74 5.64 4.64 -19.55
CA ILE A 74 6.46 3.84 -18.62
C ILE A 74 5.67 2.74 -17.90
N VAL A 75 4.33 2.81 -17.89
CA VAL A 75 3.46 2.00 -17.03
C VAL A 75 3.61 0.51 -17.30
N ASP A 76 3.49 0.09 -18.56
CA ASP A 76 3.59 -1.33 -18.92
C ASP A 76 4.95 -1.91 -18.56
N GLU A 77 6.02 -1.14 -18.79
CA GLU A 77 7.38 -1.56 -18.48
C GLU A 77 7.64 -1.65 -16.98
N VAL A 78 7.16 -0.67 -16.20
CA VAL A 78 7.26 -0.70 -14.74
C VAL A 78 6.60 -1.95 -14.18
N PHE A 79 5.38 -2.26 -14.62
CA PHE A 79 4.65 -3.43 -14.10
C PHE A 79 5.21 -4.76 -14.60
N ARG A 80 5.76 -4.83 -15.81
CA ARG A 80 6.50 -6.00 -16.30
C ARG A 80 7.71 -6.29 -15.42
N ARG A 81 8.55 -5.28 -15.17
CA ARG A 81 9.74 -5.42 -14.30
C ARG A 81 9.38 -5.70 -12.86
N TYR A 82 8.28 -5.13 -12.39
CA TYR A 82 7.76 -5.41 -11.06
C TYR A 82 7.40 -6.90 -10.93
N ALA A 83 6.67 -7.46 -11.90
CA ALA A 83 6.32 -8.87 -11.94
C ALA A 83 7.56 -9.78 -11.95
N GLU A 84 8.58 -9.45 -12.73
CA GLU A 84 9.87 -10.18 -12.74
C GLU A 84 10.61 -10.07 -11.40
N LYS A 85 10.61 -8.88 -10.77
CA LYS A 85 11.33 -8.64 -9.51
C LYS A 85 10.73 -9.39 -8.33
N VAL A 86 9.42 -9.63 -8.36
CA VAL A 86 8.65 -10.23 -7.27
C VAL A 86 8.32 -11.71 -7.54
N GLU A 87 8.70 -12.22 -8.71
CA GLU A 87 8.60 -13.63 -9.05
C GLU A 87 9.32 -14.49 -8.00
N GLY A 88 8.62 -15.51 -7.50
CA GLY A 88 9.13 -16.40 -6.46
C GLY A 88 9.29 -15.77 -5.06
N ARG A 89 8.90 -14.50 -4.87
CA ARG A 89 8.90 -13.84 -3.56
C ARG A 89 7.50 -13.84 -2.95
N SER A 90 7.40 -14.14 -1.66
CA SER A 90 6.21 -13.80 -0.88
C SER A 90 6.23 -12.30 -0.61
N PHE A 91 5.29 -11.55 -1.20
CA PHE A 91 5.14 -10.11 -1.03
C PHE A 91 5.06 -9.62 0.43
N ILE A 92 4.76 -10.54 1.35
CA ILE A 92 4.33 -10.24 2.72
C ILE A 92 5.10 -11.09 3.73
N ARG A 93 6.37 -11.35 3.42
CA ARG A 93 7.31 -11.93 4.39
C ARG A 93 8.66 -11.26 4.23
N ASP A 94 8.76 -10.05 4.73
CA ASP A 94 10.04 -9.62 5.30
C ASP A 94 10.09 -10.09 6.77
N GLU A 95 11.23 -9.87 7.41
CA GLU A 95 11.44 -10.19 8.82
C GLU A 95 10.65 -9.23 9.76
N GLU A 96 9.85 -8.30 9.21
CA GLU A 96 9.27 -7.12 9.89
C GLU A 96 7.73 -7.08 9.94
N GLY A 97 6.99 -7.91 9.19
CA GLY A 97 5.58 -8.17 9.49
C GLY A 97 4.66 -8.62 8.34
N ILE A 98 3.48 -9.14 8.72
CA ILE A 98 2.39 -9.45 7.80
C ILE A 98 1.54 -8.19 7.60
N ALA A 99 1.11 -7.92 6.36
CA ALA A 99 0.07 -6.93 6.06
C ALA A 99 -1.18 -7.23 6.90
N CYS A 100 -1.42 -6.42 7.93
CA CYS A 100 -2.55 -6.56 8.83
C CYS A 100 -3.70 -5.68 8.33
N GLN A 101 -4.89 -6.25 8.18
CA GLN A 101 -6.09 -5.44 7.95
C GLN A 101 -6.68 -5.05 9.30
N LEU A 102 -7.04 -3.78 9.46
CA LEU A 102 -7.84 -3.34 10.61
C LEU A 102 -9.33 -3.49 10.31
N PHE A 103 -10.04 -4.24 11.14
CA PHE A 103 -11.50 -4.22 11.21
C PHE A 103 -11.95 -3.26 12.31
N ILE A 104 -12.88 -2.37 11.98
CA ILE A 104 -13.29 -1.27 12.87
C ILE A 104 -14.81 -1.16 12.87
N LEU A 105 -15.39 -1.18 14.07
CA LEU A 105 -16.80 -0.89 14.30
C LEU A 105 -16.91 0.29 15.27
N LEU A 106 -17.52 1.37 14.80
CA LEU A 106 -17.78 2.58 15.58
C LEU A 106 -19.26 2.72 15.86
N LYS A 107 -19.59 3.24 17.03
CA LYS A 107 -20.93 3.69 17.38
C LYS A 107 -20.90 5.21 17.52
N ARG A 108 -21.86 5.89 16.90
CA ARG A 108 -22.02 7.34 17.07
C ARG A 108 -22.59 7.60 18.46
N ASP A 109 -21.99 8.55 19.16
CA ASP A 109 -22.46 9.02 20.46
C ASP A 109 -23.62 10.03 20.33
#